data_AF-A0AAV3S0E2-F1
#
_entry.id   AF-A0AAV3S0E2-F1
#
_cell.length_a   1.000
_cell.length_b   1.000
_cell.length_c   1.000
_cell.angle_alpha   90.00
_cell.angle_beta   90.00
_cell.angle_gamma   90.00
#
_symmetry.space_group_name_H-M   'P 1'
#
loop_
_entity.id
_entity.type
_entity.pdbx_description
1 polymer ?
#
loop_
_entity_poly.entity_id
_entity_poly.type
_entity_poly.pdbx_seq_one_letter_code
_entity_poly.pdbx_strand_id
1 'polypeptide(L)' 'MISEQGIKPNPDKIKAILDMQPPREHKDIQKLTGCVAALSRFISKSGERNLPFFKKPQESLKYQILLG' A
#
# COMPACT_ATOMS: atom_id res chain seq x y z
N MET A 1 16.80 5.48 -14.31
CA MET A 1 17.21 6.19 -15.53
C MET A 1 15.99 6.93 -16.06
N ILE A 2 16.06 8.26 -16.17
CA ILE A 2 15.01 9.06 -16.79
C ILE A 2 15.30 9.03 -18.29
N SER A 3 14.33 8.59 -19.09
CA SER A 3 14.42 8.59 -20.56
C SER A 3 13.58 9.74 -21.13
N GLU A 4 13.67 10.02 -22.43
CA GLU A 4 12.73 10.94 -23.11
C GLU A 4 11.26 10.55 -22.91
N GLN A 5 11.00 9.26 -22.67
CA GLN A 5 9.67 8.72 -22.35
C GLN A 5 9.29 8.85 -20.86
N GLY A 6 10.11 9.53 -20.05
CA GLY A 6 9.94 9.69 -18.62
C GLY A 6 10.51 8.54 -17.77
N ILE A 7 9.96 8.40 -16.56
CA ILE A 7 10.30 7.31 -15.62
C ILE A 7 9.56 6.05 -16.06
N LYS A 8 10.31 5.06 -16.53
CA LYS A 8 9.74 3.75 -16.86
C LYS A 8 9.44 2.97 -15.57
N PRO A 9 8.26 2.33 -15.46
CA PRO A 9 8.00 1.42 -14.37
C PRO A 9 8.98 0.25 -14.40
N ASN A 10 9.44 -0.18 -13.23
CA ASN A 10 10.21 -1.41 -13.11
C ASN A 10 9.22 -2.59 -13.02
N PRO A 11 9.18 -3.50 -14.01
CA PRO A 11 8.21 -4.60 -14.04
C PRO A 11 8.41 -5.58 -12.87
N ASP A 12 9.64 -5.82 -12.43
CA ASP A 12 9.92 -6.72 -11.30
C ASP A 12 9.35 -6.16 -9.99
N LYS A 13 9.46 -4.85 -9.79
CA LYS A 13 8.88 -4.18 -8.61
C LYS A 13 7.35 -4.19 -8.63
N ILE A 14 6.74 -4.03 -9.80
CA ILE A 14 5.29 -4.16 -9.96
C ILE A 14 4.85 -5.59 -9.65
N LYS A 15 5.52 -6.57 -10.24
CA LYS A 15 5.23 -7.99 -10.04
C LYS A 15 5.36 -8.39 -8.56
N ALA A 16 6.40 -7.91 -7.87
CA ALA A 16 6.58 -8.18 -6.45
C ALA A 16 5.42 -7.65 -5.57
N ILE A 17 4.82 -6.51 -5.95
CA ILE A 17 3.65 -5.95 -5.24
C ILE A 17 2.39 -6.76 -5.58
N LEU A 18 2.20 -7.16 -6.84
CA LEU A 18 1.04 -7.96 -7.27
C LEU A 18 1.05 -9.36 -6.65
N ASP A 19 2.22 -9.97 -6.53
CA ASP A 19 2.41 -11.31 -5.96
C ASP A 19 2.52 -11.29 -4.41
N MET A 20 2.46 -10.10 -3.80
CA MET A 20 2.60 -9.93 -2.35
C MET A 20 1.48 -10.67 -1.62
N GLN A 21 1.87 -11.51 -0.66
CA GLN A 21 0.92 -12.16 0.24
C GLN A 21 0.35 -11.16 1.25
N PRO A 22 -0.91 -11.33 1.69
CA PRO A 22 -1.49 -10.49 2.72
C PRO A 22 -0.61 -10.41 3.98
N PRO A 23 -0.40 -9.21 4.56
CA PRO A 23 0.33 -9.07 5.81
C PRO A 23 -0.33 -9.91 6.92
N ARG A 24 0.48 -10.66 7.67
CA ARG A 24 -0.01 -11.54 8.75
C ARG A 24 0.23 -10.95 10.13
N GLU A 25 1.21 -10.07 10.27
CA GLU A 25 1.59 -9.47 11.54
C GLU A 25 1.31 -7.96 11.58
N HIS A 26 1.05 -7.44 12.78
CA HIS A 26 0.88 -6.00 12.99
C HIS A 26 2.08 -5.18 12.52
N LYS A 27 3.30 -5.69 12.64
CA LYS A 27 4.51 -5.01 12.16
C LYS A 27 4.53 -4.88 10.64
N ASP A 28 4.05 -5.90 9.92
CA ASP A 28 3.97 -5.87 8.46
C ASP A 28 2.90 -4.90 7.98
N ILE A 29 1.76 -4.89 8.67
CA ILE A 29 0.69 -3.91 8.42
C ILE A 29 1.22 -2.48 8.62
N GLN A 30 1.94 -2.21 9.72
CA GLN A 30 2.50 -0.89 9.99
C GLN A 30 3.53 -0.46 8.93
N LYS A 31 4.42 -1.36 8.51
CA LYS A 31 5.39 -1.10 7.45
C LYS A 31 4.69 -0.76 6.13
N LEU A 32 3.71 -1.58 5.73
CA LEU A 32 2.95 -1.37 4.50
C LEU A 32 2.19 -0.04 4.54
N THR A 33 1.49 0.25 5.63
CA THR A 33 0.80 1.54 5.83
C THR A 33 1.77 2.71 5.74
N GLY A 34 2.96 2.62 6.34
CA GLY A 34 4.00 3.64 6.24
C GLY A 34 4.48 3.87 4.80
N CYS A 35 4.67 2.81 4.03
CA CYS A 35 5.00 2.90 2.61
C CYS A 35 3.89 3.57 1.80
N VAL A 36 2.63 3.17 2.00
CA VAL A 36 1.47 3.77 1.32
C VAL A 36 1.32 5.25 1.69
N ALA A 37 1.56 5.62 2.94
CA ALA A 37 1.56 7.01 3.42
C ALA A 37 2.64 7.89 2.78
N ALA A 38 3.82 7.32 2.50
CA ALA A 38 4.87 8.04 1.79
C ALA A 38 4.49 8.26 0.32
N LEU A 39 3.95 7.22 -0.34
CA LEU A 39 3.55 7.27 -1.74
C LEU A 39 2.35 8.18 -2.00
N SER A 40 1.44 8.32 -1.03
CA SER A 40 0.26 9.19 -1.15
C SER A 40 0.59 10.66 -1.41
N ARG A 41 1.83 11.10 -1.12
CA ARG A 41 2.30 12.47 -1.40
C ARG A 41 2.49 12.74 -2.90
N PHE A 42 2.64 11.70 -3.71
CA PHE A 42 2.90 11.79 -5.15
C PHE A 42 1.70 11.37 -6.01
N ILE A 43 0.67 10.77 -5.40
CA ILE A 43 -0.48 10.21 -6.11
C ILE A 43 -1.70 11.09 -5.82
N SER A 44 -2.23 11.75 -6.85
CA SER A 44 -3.44 12.57 -6.71
C SER A 44 -4.63 11.74 -6.23
N LYS A 45 -5.46 12.32 -5.35
CA LYS A 45 -6.66 11.69 -4.73
C LYS A 45 -6.38 10.35 -4.02
N SER A 46 -5.15 10.08 -3.60
CA SER A 46 -4.80 8.83 -2.93
C SER A 46 -5.48 8.64 -1.58
N GLY A 47 -5.84 9.73 -0.90
CA GLY A 47 -6.55 9.68 0.39
C GLY A 47 -7.88 8.94 0.32
N GLU A 48 -8.60 9.07 -0.80
CA GLU A 48 -9.87 8.37 -1.05
C GLU A 48 -9.66 6.87 -1.30
N ARG A 49 -8.56 6.51 -1.98
CA ARG A 49 -8.28 5.11 -2.38
C ARG A 49 -7.62 4.29 -1.28
N ASN A 50 -6.88 4.93 -0.39
CA ASN A 50 -6.09 4.29 0.66
C ASN A 50 -6.75 4.37 2.05
N LEU A 51 -8.02 4.77 2.12
CA LEU A 51 -8.81 4.82 3.35
C LEU A 51 -8.66 3.58 4.25
N PRO A 52 -8.62 2.33 3.72
CA PRO A 52 -8.42 1.13 4.55
C PRO A 52 -7.08 1.11 5.31
N PHE A 53 -6.03 1.75 4.77
CA PHE A 53 -4.70 1.82 5.40
C PHE A 53 -4.57 2.99 6.38
N PHE A 54 -5.39 4.04 6.23
CA PHE A 54 -5.33 5.25 7.04
C PHE A 54 -6.33 5.27 8.20
N LYS A 55 -7.31 4.37 8.23
CA LYS A 55 -8.19 4.19 9.41
C LYS A 55 -7.40 3.50 10.54
N LYS A 56 -7.59 4.00 11.77
CA LYS A 56 -6.79 3.68 12.98
C LYS A 56 -6.54 2.17 13.18
N PRO A 57 -5.37 1.78 13.73
CA PRO A 57 -5.00 0.37 13.98
C PRO A 57 -6.01 -0.44 14.80
N GLN A 58 -6.81 0.18 15.67
CA GLN A 58 -7.84 -0.52 16.46
C GLN A 58 -9.02 -1.03 15.63
N GLU A 59 -9.34 -0.39 14.50
CA GLU A 59 -10.44 -0.82 13.62
C GLU A 59 -9.94 -1.76 12.50
N SER A 60 -8.62 -1.80 12.23
CA SER A 60 -8.04 -2.72 11.24
C SER A 60 -8.32 -4.20 11.56
N LEU A 61 -8.46 -4.52 12.85
CA LEU A 61 -8.85 -5.85 13.31
C LEU A 61 -10.29 -6.21 12.93
N LYS A 62 -11.20 -5.23 12.83
CA LYS A 62 -12.60 -5.47 12.46
C LYS A 62 -12.75 -5.84 10.99
N TYR A 63 -11.93 -5.29 10.11
CA TYR A 63 -11.92 -5.66 8.69
C TYR A 63 -11.39 -7.08 8.44
N GLN A 64 -10.53 -7.59 9.33
CA GLN A 64 -10.01 -8.96 9.27
C GLN A 64 -10.99 -10.00 9.86
N ILE A 65 -11.86 -9.60 10.80
CA ILE A 65 -12.86 -10.48 11.43
C ILE A 65 -14.17 -10.55 10.61
N LEU A 66 -14.55 -9.51 9.87
CA LEU A 66 -15.81 -9.47 9.11
C LEU A 66 -15.76 -10.15 7.72
N LEU A 67 -14.58 -10.65 7.30
CA LEU A 67 -14.38 -11.37 6.04
C LEU A 67 -13.93 -12.83 6.25
N GLY A 68 -14.05 -13.34 7.49
CA GLY A 68 -13.86 -14.75 7.85
C GLY A 68 -15.20 -15.45 8.01
#